data_AF-A0A8T5QD82-F1
#
_entry.id   AF-A0A8T5QD82-F1
#
_cell.length_a   1.000
_cell.length_b   1.000
_cell.length_c   1.000
_cell.angle_alpha   90.00
_cell.angle_beta   90.00
_cell.angle_gamma   90.00
#
_symmetry.space_group_name_H-M   'P 1'
#
loop_
_entity.id
_entity.type
_entity.pdbx_description
1 polymer ?
#
loop_
_entity_poly.entity_id
_entity_poly.type
_entity_poly.pdbx_seq_one_letter_code
_entity_poly.pdbx_strand_id
1 'polypeptide(L)'
;MNKLTRLIDNLSEKDLKLLKKDLETGNIEKLINRKLQEKREEDFNKVCPVCQSSIKEESLALIFGPAGLRKKASFCALDCLEYFLNKVKQTKEKRL
;
A
#
# COMPACT_ATOMS: atom_id res chain seq x y z
N MET A 1 1.08 -7.99 -30.09
CA MET A 1 -0.17 -7.76 -29.32
C MET A 1 0.15 -7.74 -27.83
N ASN A 2 -0.34 -6.72 -27.11
CA ASN A 2 -0.10 -6.60 -25.67
C ASN A 2 -1.11 -7.46 -24.87
N LYS A 3 -0.86 -7.65 -23.57
CA LYS A 3 -1.68 -8.50 -22.70
C LYS A 3 -3.13 -8.02 -22.58
N LEU A 4 -3.35 -6.71 -22.67
CA LEU A 4 -4.68 -6.11 -22.59
C LEU A 4 -5.52 -6.42 -23.84
N THR A 5 -4.93 -6.37 -25.03
CA THR A 5 -5.61 -6.73 -26.29
C THR A 5 -6.21 -8.14 -26.19
N ARG A 6 -5.42 -9.12 -25.73
CA ARG A 6 -5.90 -10.50 -25.56
C ARG A 6 -7.04 -10.65 -24.56
N LEU A 7 -7.11 -9.79 -23.55
CA LEU A 7 -8.21 -9.82 -22.58
C LEU A 7 -9.49 -9.24 -23.19
N ILE A 8 -9.36 -8.21 -24.03
CA ILE A 8 -10.49 -7.56 -24.71
C ILE A 8 -11.05 -8.46 -25.82
N ASP A 9 -10.19 -9.18 -26.55
CA ASP A 9 -10.59 -10.05 -27.67
C ASP A 9 -11.56 -11.16 -27.25
N ASN A 10 -11.57 -11.54 -25.97
CA ASN A 10 -12.41 -12.60 -25.42
C ASN A 10 -13.73 -12.07 -24.81
N LEU A 11 -14.00 -10.77 -24.89
CA LEU A 11 -15.20 -10.16 -24.31
C LEU A 11 -16.38 -10.20 -25.27
N SER A 12 -17.58 -10.46 -24.74
CA SER A 12 -18.82 -10.32 -25.50
C SER A 12 -19.11 -8.85 -25.82
N GLU A 13 -19.93 -8.58 -26.84
CA GLU A 13 -20.35 -7.20 -27.18
C GLU A 13 -20.97 -6.48 -25.97
N LYS A 14 -21.74 -7.20 -25.15
CA LYS A 14 -22.34 -6.66 -23.93
C LYS A 14 -21.27 -6.22 -22.93
N ASP A 15 -20.25 -7.04 -22.71
CA ASP A 15 -19.16 -6.73 -21.78
C ASP A 15 -18.29 -5.59 -22.30
N LEU A 16 -18.07 -5.52 -23.62
CA LEU A 16 -17.37 -4.41 -24.26
C LEU A 16 -18.11 -3.08 -24.05
N LYS A 17 -19.45 -3.08 -24.16
CA LYS A 17 -20.27 -1.88 -23.89
C LYS A 17 -20.19 -1.44 -22.43
N LEU A 18 -20.23 -2.38 -21.49
CA LEU A 18 -20.07 -2.08 -20.06
C LEU A 18 -18.67 -1.53 -19.76
N LEU A 19 -17.63 -2.18 -20.28
CA LEU A 19 -16.25 -1.73 -20.12
C LEU A 19 -16.03 -0.34 -20.69
N LYS A 20 -16.61 -0.03 -21.86
CA LYS A 20 -16.58 1.31 -22.46
C LYS A 20 -17.22 2.35 -21.54
N LYS A 21 -18.39 2.06 -20.97
CA LYS A 21 -19.07 2.95 -20.03
C LYS A 21 -18.24 3.20 -18.77
N ASP A 22 -17.61 2.16 -18.22
CA ASP A 22 -16.75 2.28 -17.03
C ASP A 22 -15.45 3.03 -17.32
N LEU A 23 -14.94 2.96 -18.55
CA LEU A 23 -13.83 3.79 -19.01
C LEU A 23 -14.23 5.26 -19.10
N GLU A 24 -15.35 5.57 -19.76
CA GLU A 24 -15.85 6.94 -19.95
C GLU A 24 -16.22 7.63 -18.63
N THR A 25 -16.71 6.86 -17.65
CA THR A 25 -17.05 7.36 -16.31
C THR A 25 -15.83 7.43 -15.36
N GLY A 26 -14.65 7.00 -15.82
CA GLY A 26 -13.40 7.01 -15.04
C GLY A 26 -13.33 5.94 -13.93
N ASN A 27 -14.24 4.98 -13.90
CA ASN A 27 -14.25 3.90 -12.90
C ASN A 27 -13.02 2.99 -13.05
N ILE A 28 -12.61 2.72 -14.29
CA ILE A 28 -11.42 1.89 -14.56
C ILE A 28 -10.14 2.58 -14.07
N GLU A 29 -10.00 3.89 -14.29
CA GLU A 29 -8.84 4.64 -13.80
C GLU A 29 -8.77 4.60 -12.27
N LYS A 30 -9.90 4.84 -11.58
CA LYS A 30 -9.99 4.73 -10.11
C LYS A 30 -9.61 3.33 -9.62
N LEU A 31 -10.08 2.29 -10.30
CA LEU A 31 -9.77 0.90 -9.96
C LEU A 31 -8.27 0.60 -10.12
N ILE A 32 -7.66 1.02 -11.23
CA ILE A 32 -6.23 0.86 -11.49
C ILE A 32 -5.41 1.60 -10.42
N ASN A 33 -5.74 2.86 -10.14
CA ASN A 33 -5.04 3.66 -9.14
C ASN A 33 -5.11 3.03 -7.75
N ARG A 34 -6.30 2.53 -7.34
CA ARG A 34 -6.46 1.79 -6.09
C ARG A 34 -5.60 0.53 -6.06
N LYS A 35 -5.60 -0.28 -7.14
CA LYS A 35 -4.80 -1.51 -7.20
C LYS A 35 -3.29 -1.24 -7.18
N LEU A 36 -2.83 -0.18 -7.83
CA LEU A 36 -1.43 0.27 -7.76
C LEU A 36 -1.05 0.76 -6.37
N GLN A 37 -1.97 1.42 -5.66
CA GLN A 37 -1.76 1.81 -4.27
C GLN A 37 -1.67 0.58 -3.36
N GLU A 38 -2.60 -0.37 -3.46
CA GLU A 38 -2.57 -1.64 -2.72
C GLU A 38 -1.24 -2.37 -2.93
N LYS A 39 -0.75 -2.46 -4.17
CA LYS A 39 0.54 -3.09 -4.48
C LYS A 39 1.74 -2.34 -3.89
N ARG A 40 1.72 -1.02 -3.90
CA ARG A 40 2.76 -0.22 -3.23
C ARG A 40 2.72 -0.43 -1.71
N GLU A 41 1.54 -0.48 -1.12
CA GLU A 41 1.36 -0.72 0.31
C GLU A 41 1.77 -2.15 0.73
N GLU A 42 1.60 -3.14 -0.13
CA GLU A 42 2.19 -4.48 0.04
C GLU A 42 3.73 -4.42 0.10
N ASP A 43 4.36 -3.57 -0.72
CA ASP A 43 5.83 -3.43 -0.77
C ASP A 43 6.42 -2.66 0.42
N PHE A 44 5.72 -1.65 0.96
CA PHE A 44 6.16 -0.91 2.16
C PHE A 44 6.18 -1.76 3.45
N ASN A 45 5.56 -2.95 3.43
CA ASN A 45 5.49 -3.84 4.58
C ASN A 45 6.65 -4.84 4.66
N LYS A 46 7.65 -4.76 3.77
CA LYS A 46 8.64 -5.84 3.63
C LYS A 46 9.92 -5.64 4.44
N VAL A 47 10.20 -4.47 4.98
CA VAL A 47 11.48 -4.21 5.67
C VAL A 47 11.27 -3.51 7.00
N CYS A 48 11.88 -4.03 8.06
CA CYS A 48 11.84 -3.43 9.39
C CYS A 48 12.64 -2.12 9.41
N PRO A 49 12.07 -0.97 9.84
CA PRO A 49 12.76 0.31 9.86
C PRO A 49 13.84 0.38 10.96
N VAL A 50 13.89 -0.59 11.86
CA VAL A 50 14.86 -0.65 12.96
C VAL A 50 16.07 -1.51 12.60
N CYS A 51 15.84 -2.75 12.18
CA CYS A 51 16.90 -3.72 11.95
C CYS A 51 17.12 -4.09 10.47
N GLN A 52 16.29 -3.54 9.56
CA GLN A 52 16.35 -3.79 8.11
C GLN A 52 16.10 -5.24 7.68
N SER A 53 15.70 -6.12 8.61
CA SER A 53 15.28 -7.47 8.27
C SER A 53 14.02 -7.47 7.42
N SER A 54 13.91 -8.48 6.54
CA SER A 54 12.68 -8.72 5.80
C SER A 54 11.55 -9.10 6.76
N ILE A 55 10.38 -8.53 6.55
CA ILE A 55 9.18 -8.76 7.34
C ILE A 55 8.37 -9.87 6.67
N LYS A 56 7.90 -10.84 7.48
CA LYS A 56 7.02 -11.93 7.06
C LYS A 56 5.54 -11.52 7.22
N GLU A 57 4.61 -12.36 6.79
CA GLU A 57 3.17 -12.06 6.78
C GLU A 57 2.61 -11.65 8.16
N GLU A 58 3.08 -12.28 9.25
CA GLU A 58 2.77 -11.87 10.62
C GLU A 58 3.76 -10.79 11.09
N SER A 59 3.30 -9.53 11.10
CA SER A 59 4.12 -8.38 11.49
C SER A 59 3.35 -7.41 12.37
N LEU A 60 4.08 -6.71 13.24
CA LEU A 60 3.52 -5.62 14.03
C LEU A 60 3.54 -4.34 13.19
N ALA A 61 2.43 -3.60 13.16
CA ALA A 61 2.33 -2.37 12.39
C ALA A 61 1.90 -1.19 13.26
N LEU A 62 2.56 -0.04 13.08
CA LEU A 62 2.20 1.23 13.66
C LEU A 62 1.78 2.21 12.56
N ILE A 63 0.56 2.74 12.67
CA ILE A 63 0.04 3.78 11.78
C ILE A 63 0.00 5.11 12.54
N PHE A 64 0.62 6.16 12.01
CA PHE A 64 0.76 7.45 12.71
C PHE A 64 0.79 8.63 11.73
N GLY A 65 0.49 9.84 12.23
CA GLY A 65 0.42 11.07 11.44
C GLY A 65 -1.02 11.59 11.25
N PRO A 66 -1.17 12.82 10.74
CA PRO A 66 -2.49 13.46 10.58
C PRO A 66 -3.32 12.78 9.49
N ALA A 67 -4.63 13.02 9.51
CA ALA A 67 -5.53 12.54 8.46
C ALA A 67 -5.05 13.07 7.09
N GLY A 68 -4.85 12.16 6.12
CA GLY A 68 -4.30 12.47 4.79
C GLY A 68 -2.78 12.31 4.64
N LEU A 69 -2.01 12.24 5.73
CA LEU A 69 -0.55 11.99 5.71
C LEU A 69 -0.15 10.85 6.65
N ARG A 70 -1.02 9.83 6.76
CA ARG A 70 -0.73 8.65 7.57
C ARG A 70 0.48 7.91 7.02
N LYS A 71 1.44 7.64 7.88
CA LYS A 71 2.58 6.76 7.64
C LYS A 71 2.32 5.43 8.31
N LYS A 72 2.79 4.35 7.69
CA LYS A 72 2.79 2.99 8.27
C LYS A 72 4.25 2.55 8.43
N ALA A 73 4.59 2.05 9.62
CA ALA A 73 5.84 1.36 9.88
C ALA A 73 5.53 -0.07 10.32
N SER A 74 6.16 -1.05 9.69
CA SER A 74 6.00 -2.47 10.00
C SER A 74 7.28 -2.97 10.67
N PHE A 75 7.16 -3.85 11.66
CA PHE A 75 8.28 -4.33 12.48
C PHE A 75 8.34 -5.85 12.47
N CYS A 76 9.54 -6.39 12.38
CA CYS A 76 9.76 -7.85 12.35
C CYS A 76 9.51 -8.53 13.70
N ALA A 77 9.58 -7.79 14.80
CA ALA A 77 9.43 -8.29 16.18
C ALA A 77 9.01 -7.18 17.14
N LEU A 78 8.55 -7.56 18.33
CA LEU A 78 8.15 -6.63 19.40
C LEU A 78 9.29 -5.71 19.81
N ASP A 79 10.50 -6.24 20.00
CA ASP A 79 11.69 -5.47 20.40
C ASP A 79 12.00 -4.31 19.42
N CYS A 80 11.79 -4.53 18.12
CA CYS A 80 11.96 -3.48 17.11
C CYS A 80 10.89 -2.40 17.23
N LEU A 81 9.64 -2.76 17.52
CA LEU A 81 8.58 -1.79 17.78
C LEU A 81 8.88 -0.98 19.05
N GLU A 82 9.28 -1.64 20.15
CA GLU A 82 9.61 -0.97 21.41
C GLU A 82 10.79 -0.02 21.25
N TYR A 83 11.87 -0.46 20.60
CA TYR A 83 13.02 0.39 20.31
C TYR A 83 12.61 1.64 19.52
N PHE A 84 11.78 1.47 18.49
CA PHE A 84 11.28 2.58 17.69
C PHE A 84 10.47 3.58 18.52
N LEU A 85 9.52 3.09 19.35
CA LEU A 85 8.71 3.94 20.22
C LEU A 85 9.56 4.72 21.21
N ASN A 86 10.59 4.09 21.80
CA ASN A 86 11.52 4.74 22.71
C ASN A 86 12.31 5.86 22.01
N LYS A 87 12.79 5.63 20.78
CA LYS A 87 13.46 6.68 19.99
C LYS A 87 12.54 7.84 19.64
N VAL A 88 11.28 7.58 19.30
CA VAL A 88 10.29 8.64 19.04
C VAL A 88 10.03 9.47 20.29
N LYS A 89 9.87 8.84 21.47
CA LYS A 89 9.69 9.55 22.75
C LYS A 89 10.87 10.48 23.05
N GLN A 90 12.11 9.95 22.98
CA GLN A 90 13.33 10.74 23.20
C GLN A 90 13.44 11.93 22.23
N THR A 91 13.02 11.75 20.98
CA THR A 91 13.09 12.83 19.97
C THR A 91 12.07 13.93 20.26
N LYS A 92 10.91 13.61 20.84
CA LYS A 92 9.91 14.61 21.25
C LYS A 92 10.37 15.38 22.48
N GLU A 93 10.96 14.71 23.47
CA GLU A 93 11.48 15.34 24.68
C GLU A 93 12.61 16.34 24.40
N LYS A 94 13.45 16.06 23.39
CA LYS A 94 14.52 16.99 22.97
C LYS A 94 14.05 18.20 22.14
N ARG A 95 12.77 18.24 21.74
CA ARG A 95 12.18 19.33 20.94
C ARG A 95 11.30 20.27 21.77
N LEU A 96 11.18 20.01 23.06
CA LEU A 96 10.57 20.87 24.08
C LEU A 96 11.68 21.57 24.86
#